data_AF-A0A9W9MAD9-F1
#
_entry.id   AF-A0A9W9MAD9-F1
#
_cell.length_a   1.000
_cell.length_b   1.000
_cell.length_c   1.000
_cell.angle_alpha   90.00
_cell.angle_beta   90.00
_cell.angle_gamma   90.00
#
_symmetry.space_group_name_H-M   'P 1'
#
loop_
_entity.id
_entity.type
_entity.pdbx_description
1 polymer ?
#
loop_
_entity_poly.entity_id
_entity_poly.type
_entity_poly.pdbx_seq_one_letter_code
_entity_poly.pdbx_strand_id
1 'polypeptide(L)'
;MVIINNSNLDKQSTCPAQLGNFSKLPTELQLMIWEFLLRSIYARSHPEARKNILSILCCSRYLCQEISYLVYEDMVHGIHPHPSSSGESCVDVDISTKRLIVKRKLKNDEAFRRHILNFPHDRIPKRGLGVYIKHPSRNDPGHMVQMWHTINRLVDVLNALPRIHYVYIQLTGKWNDEKTPKQSAEDLKPCYLRRYDRDIALLPFFLLREFKMATNLRAVTLDKEDSLTYRLFHLLCEPHLENVIEEKWGSFKYESEAKMWLTDTRIFLDTVLDCLPGPTATLLRLERFNDWYKKDKTWGSAYGEQFVSDLINNRETVLKYDPDLIRARWRHVWLILTHHTIYAPTEDPTSIDKYFRAWKRKIYTTWNSSIWFEAIPETPCGIDIPRGDISPDRSHEHIH
;
A
#
# COMPACT_ATOMS: atom_id res chain seq x y z
N MET A 1 22.30 -16.18 1.83
CA MET A 1 23.03 -15.10 1.15
C MET A 1 24.32 -15.70 0.63
N VAL A 2 24.44 -15.88 -0.69
CA VAL A 2 25.71 -16.18 -1.37
C VAL A 2 25.90 -15.02 -2.33
N ILE A 3 26.88 -14.18 -2.05
CA ILE A 3 27.28 -13.07 -2.91
C ILE A 3 28.25 -13.67 -3.92
N ILE A 4 27.91 -13.64 -5.21
CA ILE A 4 28.85 -13.99 -6.28
C ILE A 4 29.19 -12.71 -7.04
N ASN A 5 30.37 -12.17 -6.75
CA ASN A 5 31.02 -11.13 -7.53
C ASN A 5 31.45 -11.71 -8.89
N ASN A 6 31.00 -11.10 -9.99
CA ASN A 6 31.52 -11.38 -11.32
C ASN A 6 32.55 -10.30 -11.69
N SER A 7 33.83 -10.62 -11.51
CA SER A 7 34.92 -9.96 -12.22
C SER A 7 36.04 -10.96 -12.46
N ASN A 8 36.05 -11.53 -13.67
CA ASN A 8 37.20 -11.58 -14.58
C ASN A 8 36.93 -12.60 -15.69
N LEU A 9 36.89 -12.05 -16.91
CA LEU A 9 37.04 -12.79 -18.15
C LEU A 9 38.44 -13.39 -18.17
N ASP A 10 38.52 -14.72 -18.04
CA ASP A 10 39.60 -15.45 -18.67
C ASP A 10 39.08 -16.75 -19.27
N LYS A 11 39.51 -16.98 -20.51
CA LYS A 11 39.09 -18.05 -21.40
C LYS A 11 39.48 -19.41 -20.83
N GLN A 12 38.50 -20.12 -20.27
CA GLN A 12 38.54 -21.57 -20.17
C GLN A 12 37.30 -22.16 -20.82
N SER A 13 37.53 -23.10 -21.74
CA SER A 13 36.53 -23.93 -22.39
C SER A 13 35.69 -24.68 -21.35
N THR A 14 34.56 -24.12 -20.95
CA THR A 14 33.59 -24.81 -20.10
C THR A 14 32.66 -25.64 -20.99
N CYS A 15 32.81 -26.96 -20.94
CA CYS A 15 31.82 -27.93 -21.41
C CYS A 15 30.43 -27.50 -20.90
N PRO A 16 29.38 -27.41 -21.74
CA PRO A 16 28.09 -26.92 -21.28
C PRO A 16 27.55 -27.91 -20.25
N ALA A 17 27.26 -27.45 -19.04
CA ALA A 17 26.69 -28.31 -18.02
C ALA A 17 25.37 -28.91 -18.54
N GLN A 18 25.36 -30.22 -18.78
CA GLN A 18 24.22 -30.98 -19.30
C GLN A 18 23.38 -31.52 -18.13
N LEU A 19 22.12 -31.87 -18.37
CA LEU A 19 21.24 -32.60 -17.42
C LEU A 19 21.74 -34.04 -17.11
N GLY A 20 23.03 -34.32 -17.29
CA GLY A 20 23.62 -35.64 -17.20
C GLY A 20 22.96 -36.63 -18.16
N ASN A 21 22.68 -37.84 -17.68
CA ASN A 21 21.97 -38.83 -18.50
C ASN A 21 20.49 -38.48 -18.76
N PHE A 22 19.91 -37.53 -18.01
CA PHE A 22 18.51 -37.12 -18.20
C PHE A 22 18.33 -36.38 -19.53
N SER A 23 19.33 -35.62 -19.99
CA SER A 23 19.28 -34.98 -21.33
C SER A 23 19.33 -35.96 -22.49
N LYS A 24 19.60 -37.25 -22.24
CA LYS A 24 19.54 -38.28 -23.30
C LYS A 24 18.11 -38.74 -23.59
N LEU A 25 17.16 -38.41 -22.72
CA LEU A 25 15.74 -38.68 -22.97
C LEU A 25 15.19 -37.69 -24.01
N PRO A 26 14.29 -38.13 -24.91
CA PRO A 26 13.49 -37.23 -25.71
C PRO A 26 12.69 -36.26 -24.83
N THR A 27 12.51 -35.03 -25.33
CA THR A 27 11.81 -33.96 -24.61
C THR A 27 10.42 -34.39 -24.16
N GLU A 28 9.71 -35.19 -24.95
CA GLU A 28 8.38 -35.70 -24.64
C GLU A 28 8.38 -36.56 -23.37
N LEU A 29 9.38 -37.44 -23.21
CA LEU A 29 9.50 -38.28 -22.01
C LEU A 29 9.89 -37.45 -20.79
N GLN A 30 10.75 -36.44 -20.96
CA GLN A 30 11.10 -35.51 -19.88
C GLN A 30 9.86 -34.76 -19.38
N LEU A 31 9.05 -34.21 -20.29
CA LEU A 31 7.79 -33.53 -19.97
C LEU A 31 6.80 -34.45 -19.25
N MET A 32 6.65 -35.70 -19.70
CA MET A 32 5.78 -36.69 -19.03
C MET A 32 6.22 -36.98 -17.59
N ILE A 33 7.53 -37.12 -17.36
CA ILE A 33 8.10 -37.31 -16.01
C ILE A 33 7.77 -36.10 -15.14
N TRP A 34 7.94 -34.89 -15.67
CA TRP A 34 7.64 -33.66 -14.95
C TRP A 34 6.17 -33.49 -14.63
N GLU A 35 5.28 -33.75 -15.59
CA GLU A 35 3.84 -33.71 -15.36
C GLU A 35 3.42 -34.67 -14.24
N PHE A 36 3.98 -35.88 -14.22
CA PHE A 36 3.72 -36.88 -13.19
C PHE A 36 4.21 -36.41 -11.80
N LEU A 37 5.44 -35.88 -11.73
CA LEU A 37 6.00 -35.34 -10.49
C LEU A 37 5.18 -34.16 -9.97
N LEU A 38 4.84 -33.20 -10.83
CA LEU A 38 4.03 -32.04 -10.47
C LEU A 38 2.64 -32.48 -9.98
N ARG A 39 1.96 -33.40 -10.67
CA ARG A 39 0.69 -33.99 -10.19
C ARG A 39 0.83 -34.63 -8.82
N SER A 40 1.95 -35.31 -8.56
CA SER A 40 2.22 -35.94 -7.26
C SER A 40 2.42 -34.93 -6.13
N ILE A 41 3.03 -33.77 -6.43
CA ILE A 41 3.14 -32.64 -5.50
C ILE A 41 1.76 -32.08 -5.16
N TYR A 42 0.92 -31.88 -6.19
CA TYR A 42 -0.41 -31.30 -6.03
C TYR A 42 -1.40 -32.24 -5.33
N ALA A 43 -1.33 -33.54 -5.59
CA ALA A 43 -2.23 -34.55 -5.01
C ALA A 43 -1.91 -34.88 -3.54
N ARG A 44 -0.68 -34.64 -3.05
CA ARG A 44 -0.31 -34.94 -1.66
C ARG A 44 -0.63 -33.77 -0.73
N SER A 45 -1.45 -34.04 0.28
CA SER A 45 -1.83 -33.08 1.34
C SER A 45 -0.75 -32.86 2.40
N HIS A 46 0.30 -33.70 2.45
CA HIS A 46 1.33 -33.64 3.49
C HIS A 46 2.45 -32.62 3.20
N PRO A 47 2.71 -31.66 4.11
CA PRO A 47 3.73 -30.62 3.95
C PRO A 47 5.16 -31.14 3.77
N GLU A 48 5.51 -32.21 4.48
CA GLU A 48 6.84 -32.85 4.45
C GLU A 48 7.16 -33.47 3.08
N ALA A 49 6.18 -34.08 2.43
CA ALA A 49 6.34 -34.65 1.09
C ALA A 49 6.52 -33.56 0.01
N ARG A 50 5.93 -32.37 0.20
CA ARG A 50 6.07 -31.22 -0.72
C ARG A 50 7.46 -30.59 -0.64
N LYS A 51 8.06 -30.49 0.55
CA LYS A 51 9.43 -29.97 0.74
C LYS A 51 10.47 -30.79 -0.03
N ASN A 52 10.36 -32.11 0.00
CA ASN A 52 11.34 -33.03 -0.60
C ASN A 52 11.25 -33.14 -2.13
N ILE A 53 10.11 -32.79 -2.73
CA ILE A 53 9.99 -32.83 -4.20
C ILE A 53 10.43 -31.48 -4.80
N LEU A 54 10.15 -30.35 -4.15
CA LEU A 54 10.62 -29.05 -4.63
C LEU A 54 12.13 -28.86 -4.48
N SER A 55 12.79 -29.60 -3.59
CA SER A 55 14.26 -29.59 -3.50
C SER A 55 14.93 -30.12 -4.76
N ILE A 56 14.26 -30.99 -5.54
CA ILE A 56 14.80 -31.48 -6.84
C ILE A 56 14.99 -30.32 -7.84
N LEU A 57 14.14 -29.29 -7.75
CA LEU A 57 14.22 -28.09 -8.57
C LEU A 57 15.43 -27.22 -8.19
N CYS A 58 15.95 -27.39 -6.98
CA CYS A 58 17.15 -26.73 -6.49
C CYS A 58 18.44 -27.52 -6.80
N CYS A 59 18.34 -28.77 -7.27
CA CYS A 59 19.51 -29.64 -7.50
C CYS A 59 20.30 -29.29 -8.77
N SER A 60 19.69 -28.63 -9.76
CA SER A 60 20.38 -28.21 -10.99
C SER A 60 19.72 -26.98 -11.60
N ARG A 61 20.54 -26.03 -12.06
CA ARG A 61 20.07 -24.85 -12.79
C ARG A 61 19.36 -25.22 -14.09
N TYR A 62 19.78 -26.31 -14.76
CA TYR A 62 19.19 -26.78 -16.00
C TYR A 62 17.84 -27.44 -15.76
N LEU A 63 17.72 -28.29 -14.72
CA LEU A 63 16.42 -28.85 -14.31
C LEU A 63 15.44 -27.72 -13.98
N CYS A 64 15.91 -26.73 -13.22
CA CYS A 64 15.11 -25.56 -12.88
C CYS A 64 14.64 -24.81 -14.14
N GLN A 65 15.52 -24.58 -15.12
CA GLN A 65 15.17 -23.89 -16.36
C GLN A 65 14.17 -24.68 -17.22
N GLU A 66 14.38 -25.99 -17.37
CA GLU A 66 13.53 -26.87 -18.18
C GLU A 66 12.09 -26.92 -17.66
N ILE A 67 11.91 -27.06 -16.35
CA ILE A 67 10.58 -27.15 -15.73
C ILE A 67 9.97 -25.79 -15.36
N SER A 68 10.75 -24.70 -15.34
CA SER A 68 10.24 -23.37 -14.99
C SER A 68 9.05 -22.99 -15.86
N TYR A 69 9.12 -23.23 -17.17
CA TYR A 69 8.00 -22.96 -18.05
C TYR A 69 6.74 -23.70 -17.59
N LEU A 70 6.81 -25.01 -17.33
CA LEU A 70 5.66 -25.81 -16.88
C LEU A 70 5.10 -25.37 -15.51
N VAL A 71 5.96 -24.88 -14.62
CA VAL A 71 5.54 -24.41 -13.29
C VAL A 71 4.87 -23.05 -13.38
N TYR A 72 5.37 -22.15 -14.24
CA TYR A 72 4.96 -20.76 -14.27
C TYR A 72 3.99 -20.41 -15.41
N GLU A 73 3.82 -21.23 -16.46
CA GLU A 73 3.04 -20.94 -17.68
C GLU A 73 1.61 -20.44 -17.43
N ASP A 74 0.94 -20.95 -16.39
CA ASP A 74 -0.41 -20.52 -15.99
C ASP A 74 -0.44 -19.87 -14.60
N MET A 75 0.72 -19.45 -14.10
CA MET A 75 0.81 -18.91 -12.74
C MET A 75 0.32 -17.48 -12.69
N VAL A 76 -0.62 -17.25 -11.76
CA VAL A 76 -1.09 -15.94 -11.34
C VAL A 76 -0.62 -15.71 -9.91
N HIS A 77 0.09 -14.62 -9.72
CA HIS A 77 0.45 -14.05 -8.44
C HIS A 77 -0.52 -12.90 -8.15
N GLY A 78 -1.55 -13.18 -7.35
CA GLY A 78 -2.53 -12.19 -6.95
C GLY A 78 -2.14 -11.50 -5.65
N ILE A 79 -2.26 -10.18 -5.65
CA ILE A 79 -2.03 -9.29 -4.52
C ILE A 79 -3.35 -8.63 -4.18
N HIS A 80 -3.77 -8.79 -2.93
CA HIS A 80 -5.04 -8.30 -2.42
C HIS A 80 -4.75 -7.31 -1.28
N PRO A 81 -4.61 -6.00 -1.59
CA PRO A 81 -4.50 -4.99 -0.56
C PRO A 81 -5.83 -4.86 0.18
N HIS A 82 -5.78 -4.94 1.50
CA HIS A 82 -6.95 -4.85 2.35
C HIS A 82 -6.70 -3.89 3.53
N PRO A 83 -7.72 -3.13 3.95
CA PRO A 83 -7.61 -2.40 5.19
C PRO A 83 -7.56 -3.39 6.37
N SER A 84 -6.77 -3.05 7.38
CA SER A 84 -6.57 -3.86 8.59
C SER A 84 -7.02 -3.09 9.81
N SER A 85 -7.80 -3.75 10.67
CA SER A 85 -8.21 -3.18 11.96
C SER A 85 -7.06 -3.01 12.96
N SER A 86 -5.91 -3.67 12.72
CA SER A 86 -4.74 -3.64 13.61
C SER A 86 -3.72 -2.55 13.26
N GLY A 87 -3.98 -1.71 12.26
CA GLY A 87 -3.05 -0.66 11.81
C GLY A 87 -1.92 -1.18 10.93
N GLU A 88 -1.47 -2.42 11.20
CA GLU A 88 -0.54 -3.14 10.34
C GLU A 88 -1.09 -3.32 8.92
N SER A 89 -0.26 -3.04 7.92
CA SER A 89 -0.56 -3.31 6.50
C SER A 89 -0.83 -4.79 6.31
N CYS A 90 -2.07 -5.09 5.96
CA CYS A 90 -2.43 -6.43 5.58
C CYS A 90 -2.49 -6.54 4.06
N VAL A 91 -1.58 -7.35 3.51
CA VAL A 91 -1.66 -7.76 2.11
C VAL A 91 -1.87 -9.26 2.09
N ASP A 92 -3.00 -9.67 1.53
CA ASP A 92 -3.22 -11.07 1.20
C ASP A 92 -2.60 -11.34 -0.16
N VAL A 93 -1.85 -12.43 -0.26
CA VAL A 93 -1.24 -12.86 -1.51
C VAL A 93 -1.71 -14.26 -1.82
N ASP A 94 -2.14 -14.47 -3.06
CA ASP A 94 -2.35 -15.80 -3.60
C ASP A 94 -1.41 -16.09 -4.76
N ILE A 95 -0.97 -17.34 -4.82
CA ILE A 95 -0.29 -17.90 -5.97
C ILE A 95 -1.22 -18.99 -6.48
N SER A 96 -1.81 -18.75 -7.63
CA SER A 96 -2.73 -19.66 -8.27
C SER A 96 -2.16 -20.16 -9.61
N THR A 97 -2.45 -21.42 -9.91
CA THR A 97 -2.27 -22.06 -11.21
C THR A 97 -3.53 -22.88 -11.47
N LYS A 98 -3.69 -23.49 -12.64
CA LYS A 98 -4.79 -24.45 -12.89
C LYS A 98 -4.87 -25.59 -11.87
N ARG A 99 -3.77 -25.92 -11.18
CA ARG A 99 -3.61 -27.11 -10.34
C ARG A 99 -3.39 -26.80 -8.85
N LEU A 100 -3.07 -25.57 -8.49
CA LEU A 100 -2.70 -25.18 -7.14
C LEU A 100 -3.17 -23.77 -6.83
N ILE A 101 -3.73 -23.58 -5.63
CA ILE A 101 -3.99 -22.26 -5.06
C ILE A 101 -3.35 -22.23 -3.68
N VAL A 102 -2.38 -21.34 -3.47
CA VAL A 102 -1.75 -21.07 -2.18
C VAL A 102 -2.12 -19.66 -1.78
N LYS A 103 -2.71 -19.48 -0.59
CA LYS A 103 -3.02 -18.17 -0.02
C LYS A 103 -2.16 -17.93 1.21
N ARG A 104 -1.64 -16.70 1.35
CA ARG A 104 -0.83 -16.27 2.49
C ARG A 104 -1.22 -14.85 2.88
N LYS A 105 -1.35 -14.63 4.19
CA LYS A 105 -1.55 -13.32 4.78
C LYS A 105 -0.19 -12.76 5.19
N LEU A 106 0.21 -11.62 4.63
CA LEU A 106 1.45 -10.94 4.97
C LEU A 106 1.11 -9.78 5.92
N LYS A 107 1.57 -9.91 7.16
CA LYS A 107 1.17 -9.04 8.28
C LYS A 107 2.02 -7.78 8.44
N ASN A 108 3.21 -7.73 7.84
CA ASN A 108 4.07 -6.57 7.97
C ASN A 108 4.78 -6.24 6.66
N ASP A 109 5.24 -4.98 6.58
CA ASP A 109 5.84 -4.41 5.37
C ASP A 109 7.10 -5.13 4.94
N GLU A 110 7.92 -5.59 5.89
CA GLU A 110 9.15 -6.33 5.58
C GLU A 110 8.86 -7.72 4.99
N ALA A 111 7.86 -8.44 5.52
CA ALA A 111 7.43 -9.73 4.97
C ALA A 111 6.83 -9.54 3.56
N PHE A 112 6.04 -8.49 3.37
CA PHE A 112 5.49 -8.12 2.07
C PHE A 112 6.58 -7.77 1.06
N ARG A 113 7.48 -6.84 1.41
CA ARG A 113 8.62 -6.44 0.57
C ARG A 113 9.49 -7.63 0.21
N ARG A 114 9.85 -8.47 1.19
CA ARG A 114 10.64 -9.68 0.98
C ARG A 114 9.92 -10.68 0.07
N HIS A 115 8.61 -10.86 0.23
CA HIS A 115 7.83 -11.74 -0.62
C HIS A 115 7.85 -11.26 -2.08
N ILE A 116 7.57 -9.98 -2.31
CA ILE A 116 7.53 -9.40 -3.66
C ILE A 116 8.92 -9.39 -4.31
N LEU A 117 9.97 -8.98 -3.59
CA LEU A 117 11.33 -8.92 -4.15
C LEU A 117 11.92 -10.30 -4.49
N ASN A 118 11.53 -11.35 -3.77
CA ASN A 118 12.05 -12.70 -4.00
C ASN A 118 11.18 -13.55 -4.93
N PHE A 119 10.02 -13.04 -5.36
CA PHE A 119 9.16 -13.75 -6.28
C PHE A 119 9.70 -13.67 -7.72
N PRO A 120 9.73 -14.78 -8.49
CA PRO A 120 10.30 -14.81 -9.84
C PRO A 120 9.32 -14.23 -10.87
N HIS A 121 9.09 -12.91 -10.81
CA HIS A 121 8.16 -12.20 -11.71
C HIS A 121 8.56 -12.25 -13.18
N ASP A 122 9.83 -12.52 -13.49
CA ASP A 122 10.34 -12.69 -14.84
C ASP A 122 9.90 -14.01 -15.49
N ARG A 123 9.42 -14.98 -14.70
CA ARG A 123 9.04 -16.31 -15.17
C ARG A 123 7.54 -16.49 -15.36
N ILE A 124 6.72 -15.64 -14.75
CA ILE A 124 5.27 -15.70 -14.92
C ILE A 124 4.85 -15.02 -16.24
N PRO A 125 3.73 -15.42 -16.85
CA PRO A 125 3.18 -14.77 -18.04
C PRO A 125 3.00 -13.28 -17.83
N LYS A 126 2.89 -12.52 -18.92
CA LYS A 126 2.64 -11.07 -18.84
C LYS A 126 1.45 -10.75 -17.92
N ARG A 127 0.36 -11.51 -17.95
CA ARG A 127 -0.79 -11.28 -17.04
C ARG A 127 -0.71 -12.00 -15.69
N GLY A 128 0.47 -12.50 -15.32
CA GLY A 128 0.69 -13.30 -14.12
C GLY A 128 0.64 -12.47 -12.84
N LEU A 129 1.05 -11.20 -12.83
CA LEU A 129 0.97 -10.38 -11.62
C LEU A 129 -0.33 -9.58 -11.60
N GLY A 130 -1.22 -9.92 -10.67
CA GLY A 130 -2.52 -9.27 -10.49
C GLY A 130 -2.64 -8.53 -9.16
N VAL A 131 -3.20 -7.32 -9.18
CA VAL A 131 -3.57 -6.55 -8.01
C VAL A 131 -5.09 -6.40 -7.99
N TYR A 132 -5.72 -6.98 -6.97
CA TYR A 132 -7.17 -7.05 -6.85
C TYR A 132 -7.62 -6.18 -5.68
N ILE A 133 -8.12 -5.00 -5.99
CA ILE A 133 -8.49 -4.00 -4.98
C ILE A 133 -9.98 -4.13 -4.71
N LYS A 134 -10.34 -4.52 -3.50
CA LYS A 134 -11.74 -4.59 -3.08
C LYS A 134 -12.20 -3.22 -2.59
N HIS A 135 -13.42 -2.83 -2.96
CA HIS A 135 -14.03 -1.61 -2.42
C HIS A 135 -14.07 -1.65 -0.87
N PRO A 136 -13.60 -0.61 -0.17
CA PRO A 136 -13.60 -0.60 1.30
C PRO A 136 -15.01 -0.51 1.89
N SER A 137 -15.15 -0.79 3.18
CA SER A 137 -16.46 -0.72 3.84
C SER A 137 -16.92 0.73 4.00
N ARG A 138 -18.18 1.02 3.67
CA ARG A 138 -18.80 2.34 3.92
C ARG A 138 -18.96 2.67 5.40
N ASN A 139 -19.06 1.64 6.24
CA ASN A 139 -19.29 1.83 7.67
C ASN A 139 -18.03 2.33 8.40
N ASP A 140 -16.88 2.32 7.73
CA ASP A 140 -15.63 2.85 8.25
C ASP A 140 -14.85 3.54 7.12
N PRO A 141 -15.05 4.85 6.92
CA PRO A 141 -14.43 5.59 5.83
C PRO A 141 -12.92 5.76 6.01
N GLY A 142 -12.38 5.51 7.22
CA GLY A 142 -10.94 5.42 7.44
C GLY A 142 -10.26 4.33 6.60
N HIS A 143 -11.01 3.29 6.21
CA HIS A 143 -10.50 2.25 5.32
C HIS A 143 -10.00 2.79 3.97
N MET A 144 -10.55 3.89 3.45
CA MET A 144 -10.05 4.49 2.20
C MET A 144 -8.66 5.10 2.37
N VAL A 145 -8.41 5.79 3.49
CA VAL A 145 -7.10 6.37 3.80
C VAL A 145 -6.08 5.25 4.02
N GLN A 146 -6.46 4.20 4.75
CA GLN A 146 -5.58 3.05 4.95
C GLN A 146 -5.29 2.32 3.64
N MET A 147 -6.31 2.13 2.79
CA MET A 147 -6.15 1.54 1.45
C MET A 147 -5.16 2.35 0.62
N TRP A 148 -5.29 3.68 0.62
CA TRP A 148 -4.35 4.58 -0.04
C TRP A 148 -2.91 4.36 0.41
N HIS A 149 -2.64 4.31 1.72
CA HIS A 149 -1.29 4.05 2.23
C HIS A 149 -0.77 2.67 1.84
N THR A 150 -1.61 1.64 1.91
CA THR A 150 -1.24 0.27 1.51
C THR A 150 -0.92 0.18 0.01
N ILE A 151 -1.70 0.84 -0.83
CA ILE A 151 -1.48 0.87 -2.28
C ILE A 151 -0.21 1.64 -2.65
N ASN A 152 0.05 2.81 -2.03
CA ASN A 152 1.28 3.55 -2.29
C ASN A 152 2.51 2.71 -1.95
N ARG A 153 2.50 2.02 -0.81
CA ARG A 153 3.60 1.10 -0.43
C ARG A 153 3.75 -0.06 -1.41
N LEU A 154 2.64 -0.64 -1.87
CA LEU A 154 2.67 -1.65 -2.92
C LEU A 154 3.36 -1.10 -4.17
N VAL A 155 2.97 0.08 -4.62
CA VAL A 155 3.57 0.74 -5.79
C VAL A 155 5.06 1.01 -5.59
N ASP A 156 5.48 1.47 -4.41
CA ASP A 156 6.90 1.69 -4.10
C ASP A 156 7.71 0.40 -4.19
N VAL A 157 7.17 -0.71 -3.67
CA VAL A 157 7.81 -2.03 -3.76
C VAL A 157 7.87 -2.53 -5.20
N LEU A 158 6.80 -2.33 -5.97
CA LEU A 158 6.75 -2.69 -7.39
C LEU A 158 7.74 -1.85 -8.23
N ASN A 159 7.87 -0.55 -7.94
CA ASN A 159 8.84 0.33 -8.60
C ASN A 159 10.31 -0.04 -8.29
N ALA A 160 10.56 -0.69 -7.16
CA ALA A 160 11.89 -1.20 -6.82
C ALA A 160 12.27 -2.48 -7.57
N LEU A 161 11.33 -3.13 -8.27
CA LEU A 161 11.62 -4.35 -9.02
C LEU A 161 12.29 -4.02 -10.36
N PRO A 162 13.39 -4.71 -10.70
CA PRO A 162 14.16 -4.39 -11.89
C PRO A 162 13.50 -4.81 -13.20
N ARG A 163 12.49 -5.70 -13.17
CA ARG A 163 11.91 -6.37 -14.35
C ARG A 163 10.45 -6.78 -14.12
N ILE A 164 9.56 -5.83 -13.86
CA ILE A 164 8.14 -6.09 -14.05
C ILE A 164 7.75 -5.57 -15.42
N HIS A 165 7.28 -6.45 -16.29
CA HIS A 165 6.80 -6.05 -17.61
C HIS A 165 5.32 -5.67 -17.61
N TYR A 166 4.57 -6.11 -16.61
CA TYR A 166 3.11 -5.99 -16.62
C TYR A 166 2.51 -6.22 -15.23
N VAL A 167 1.59 -5.34 -14.83
CA VAL A 167 0.77 -5.46 -13.61
C VAL A 167 -0.69 -5.35 -14.02
N TYR A 168 -1.45 -6.43 -13.82
CA TYR A 168 -2.90 -6.42 -14.00
C TYR A 168 -3.56 -5.78 -12.78
N ILE A 169 -4.41 -4.76 -12.96
CA ILE A 169 -5.11 -4.11 -11.83
C ILE A 169 -6.60 -4.30 -12.02
N GLN A 170 -7.26 -4.91 -11.04
CA GLN A 170 -8.69 -5.15 -11.05
C GLN A 170 -9.36 -4.58 -9.80
N LEU A 171 -10.32 -3.68 -10.03
CA LEU A 171 -11.26 -3.25 -9.01
C LEU A 171 -12.33 -4.33 -8.83
N THR A 172 -12.46 -4.85 -7.61
CA THR A 172 -13.42 -5.91 -7.25
C THR A 172 -14.46 -5.39 -6.26
N GLY A 173 -15.69 -5.90 -6.37
CA GLY A 173 -16.81 -5.45 -5.55
C GLY A 173 -17.55 -4.23 -6.13
N LYS A 174 -18.42 -3.65 -5.32
CA LYS A 174 -19.31 -2.55 -5.73
C LYS A 174 -18.63 -1.19 -5.54
N TRP A 175 -17.83 -0.76 -6.51
CA TRP A 175 -17.19 0.57 -6.55
C TRP A 175 -18.12 1.70 -7.02
N ASN A 176 -19.24 1.32 -7.64
CA ASN A 176 -20.32 2.21 -8.02
C ASN A 176 -21.60 1.70 -7.34
N ASP A 177 -22.46 2.61 -6.89
CA ASP A 177 -23.89 2.33 -6.75
C ASP A 177 -24.56 2.45 -8.11
N GLU A 178 -25.83 2.09 -8.22
CA GLU A 178 -26.64 1.87 -9.44
C GLU A 178 -26.52 2.89 -10.60
N LYS A 179 -25.81 4.01 -10.42
CA LYS A 179 -25.17 4.85 -11.46
C LYS A 179 -24.08 5.81 -10.93
N THR A 180 -23.84 5.90 -9.62
CA THR A 180 -22.92 6.90 -9.02
C THR A 180 -21.68 6.23 -8.46
N PRO A 181 -20.47 6.74 -8.72
CA PRO A 181 -19.28 6.20 -8.07
C PRO A 181 -19.30 6.52 -6.59
N LYS A 182 -18.82 5.58 -5.79
CA LYS A 182 -18.82 5.73 -4.33
C LYS A 182 -17.77 6.72 -3.86
N GLN A 183 -18.10 7.43 -2.78
CA GLN A 183 -17.17 8.25 -2.02
C GLN A 183 -17.31 7.89 -0.54
N SER A 184 -16.22 7.50 0.10
CA SER A 184 -16.23 7.25 1.55
C SER A 184 -16.15 8.54 2.35
N ALA A 185 -15.76 9.66 1.72
CA ALA A 185 -15.68 10.99 2.34
C ALA A 185 -16.88 11.91 1.97
N GLU A 186 -17.98 11.33 1.48
CA GLU A 186 -19.16 12.06 0.93
C GLU A 186 -19.79 13.04 1.93
N ASP A 187 -19.78 12.70 3.23
CA ASP A 187 -20.45 13.46 4.28
C ASP A 187 -19.68 14.72 4.76
N LEU A 188 -18.44 14.91 4.31
CA LEU A 188 -17.60 16.04 4.69
C LEU A 188 -17.87 17.28 3.82
N LYS A 189 -19.00 17.95 4.08
CA LYS A 189 -19.26 19.31 3.56
C LYS A 189 -18.34 20.34 4.27
N PRO A 190 -17.85 21.41 3.61
CA PRO A 190 -18.05 21.84 2.22
C PRO A 190 -16.75 21.74 1.42
N CYS A 191 -16.08 20.57 1.42
CA CYS A 191 -14.93 20.41 0.53
C CYS A 191 -15.47 20.22 -0.89
N TYR A 192 -15.51 21.29 -1.70
CA TYR A 192 -16.04 21.36 -3.07
C TYR A 192 -15.40 20.41 -4.10
N LEU A 193 -14.63 19.43 -3.66
CA LEU A 193 -13.77 18.59 -4.50
C LEU A 193 -14.17 17.14 -4.28
N ARG A 194 -15.17 16.71 -5.03
CA ARG A 194 -15.58 15.32 -5.10
C ARG A 194 -14.40 14.47 -5.56
N ARG A 195 -13.99 13.50 -4.75
CA ARG A 195 -13.06 12.44 -5.16
C ARG A 195 -13.75 11.10 -5.04
N TYR A 196 -13.70 10.33 -6.12
CA TYR A 196 -14.23 8.98 -6.12
C TYR A 196 -13.21 8.03 -5.51
N ASP A 197 -13.69 7.06 -4.73
CA ASP A 197 -12.84 6.10 -4.04
C ASP A 197 -11.98 5.29 -5.02
N ARG A 198 -12.56 4.95 -6.17
CA ARG A 198 -11.85 4.24 -7.24
C ARG A 198 -10.67 5.06 -7.79
N ASP A 199 -10.84 6.37 -7.90
CA ASP A 199 -9.83 7.27 -8.46
C ASP A 199 -8.66 7.37 -7.47
N ILE A 200 -8.96 7.49 -6.17
CA ILE A 200 -7.97 7.44 -5.09
C ILE A 200 -7.21 6.10 -5.12
N ALA A 201 -7.91 4.97 -5.24
CA ALA A 201 -7.28 3.65 -5.22
C ALA A 201 -6.38 3.39 -6.45
N LEU A 202 -6.73 3.91 -7.62
CA LEU A 202 -5.97 3.68 -8.85
C LEU A 202 -4.80 4.65 -9.03
N LEU A 203 -4.88 5.85 -8.45
CA LEU A 203 -3.95 6.94 -8.71
C LEU A 203 -2.47 6.59 -8.46
N PRO A 204 -2.08 5.86 -7.39
CA PRO A 204 -0.67 5.54 -7.16
C PRO A 204 -0.04 4.72 -8.28
N PHE A 205 -0.82 3.85 -8.94
CA PHE A 205 -0.29 3.00 -10.00
C PHE A 205 0.21 3.79 -11.20
N PHE A 206 -0.25 5.03 -11.42
CA PHE A 206 0.26 5.89 -12.48
C PHE A 206 1.74 6.30 -12.31
N LEU A 207 2.37 6.03 -11.16
CA LEU A 207 3.82 6.23 -10.95
C LEU A 207 4.69 5.03 -11.35
N LEU A 208 4.09 3.90 -11.68
CA LEU A 208 4.88 2.73 -12.03
C LEU A 208 5.57 2.99 -13.39
N ARG A 209 6.90 2.84 -13.44
CA ARG A 209 7.69 3.23 -14.62
C ARG A 209 7.50 2.31 -15.84
N GLU A 210 7.26 1.03 -15.60
CA GLU A 210 7.14 -0.01 -16.63
C GLU A 210 5.96 -0.95 -16.29
N PHE A 211 4.74 -0.64 -16.75
CA PHE A 211 3.62 -1.58 -16.65
C PHE A 211 2.67 -1.40 -17.85
N LYS A 212 1.76 -2.35 -18.04
CA LYS A 212 0.58 -2.12 -18.88
C LYS A 212 -0.63 -2.36 -18.00
N MET A 213 -1.45 -1.33 -17.84
CA MET A 213 -2.66 -1.38 -17.06
C MET A 213 -3.78 -1.96 -17.92
N ALA A 214 -4.17 -3.21 -17.68
CA ALA A 214 -5.46 -3.69 -18.16
C ALA A 214 -6.43 -3.66 -16.99
N THR A 215 -7.34 -2.70 -17.01
CA THR A 215 -8.41 -2.62 -16.04
C THR A 215 -9.71 -3.04 -16.69
N ASN A 216 -10.54 -3.84 -16.02
CA ASN A 216 -11.89 -4.17 -16.50
C ASN A 216 -12.87 -3.01 -16.23
N LEU A 217 -12.54 -1.80 -16.69
CA LEU A 217 -13.32 -0.57 -16.50
C LEU A 217 -14.46 -0.46 -17.52
N ARG A 218 -15.02 -1.57 -18.02
CA ARG A 218 -16.25 -1.56 -18.84
C ARG A 218 -17.43 -0.82 -18.17
N ALA A 219 -17.35 -0.56 -16.86
CA ALA A 219 -18.32 0.22 -16.10
C ALA A 219 -17.97 1.73 -15.92
N VAL A 220 -16.88 2.24 -16.50
CA VAL A 220 -16.39 3.63 -16.29
C VAL A 220 -16.78 4.58 -17.41
N THR A 221 -17.17 4.07 -18.57
CA THR A 221 -17.48 4.87 -19.77
C THR A 221 -18.79 5.66 -19.72
N LEU A 222 -19.46 5.74 -18.55
CA LEU A 222 -20.70 6.50 -18.39
C LEU A 222 -20.56 7.76 -17.52
N ASP A 223 -19.41 7.95 -16.86
CA ASP A 223 -19.14 9.21 -16.15
C ASP A 223 -18.48 10.23 -17.07
N LYS A 224 -18.98 11.46 -17.00
CA LYS A 224 -18.56 12.62 -17.80
C LYS A 224 -17.05 12.92 -17.68
N GLU A 225 -16.56 13.76 -18.59
CA GLU A 225 -15.19 14.34 -18.72
C GLU A 225 -14.54 14.89 -17.41
N ASP A 226 -15.27 14.93 -16.31
CA ASP A 226 -14.85 15.53 -15.03
C ASP A 226 -14.17 14.56 -14.05
N SER A 227 -14.23 13.24 -14.25
CA SER A 227 -13.49 12.31 -13.37
C SER A 227 -11.99 12.37 -13.67
N LEU A 228 -11.18 12.48 -12.61
CA LEU A 228 -9.71 12.39 -12.68
C LEU A 228 -9.29 11.11 -13.40
N THR A 229 -9.89 9.98 -13.02
CA THR A 229 -9.64 8.72 -13.68
C THR A 229 -10.13 8.73 -15.11
N TYR A 230 -11.23 9.39 -15.47
CA TYR A 230 -11.60 9.54 -16.88
C TYR A 230 -10.54 10.33 -17.67
N ARG A 231 -10.06 11.47 -17.17
CA ARG A 231 -9.02 12.27 -17.86
C ARG A 231 -7.70 11.52 -17.99
N LEU A 232 -7.23 10.91 -16.90
CA LEU A 232 -6.01 10.10 -16.91
C LEU A 232 -6.19 8.84 -17.77
N PHE A 233 -7.31 8.14 -17.67
CA PHE A 233 -7.61 6.94 -18.45
C PHE A 233 -7.80 7.27 -19.93
N HIS A 234 -8.42 8.39 -20.29
CA HIS A 234 -8.54 8.84 -21.68
C HIS A 234 -7.17 9.26 -22.25
N LEU A 235 -6.29 9.86 -21.44
CA LEU A 235 -4.90 10.11 -21.83
C LEU A 235 -4.11 8.80 -22.07
N LEU A 236 -4.43 7.73 -21.32
CA LEU A 236 -3.71 6.46 -21.27
C LEU A 236 -4.26 5.34 -22.15
N CYS A 237 -5.55 5.35 -22.48
CA CYS A 237 -6.28 4.23 -23.05
C CYS A 237 -7.13 4.62 -24.27
N GLU A 238 -6.57 5.42 -25.19
CA GLU A 238 -7.18 5.48 -26.52
C GLU A 238 -7.29 4.04 -27.10
N PRO A 239 -8.49 3.61 -27.51
CA PRO A 239 -8.85 2.21 -27.66
C PRO A 239 -8.23 1.49 -28.88
N HIS A 240 -7.25 2.09 -29.56
CA HIS A 240 -6.67 1.54 -30.79
C HIS A 240 -5.20 1.16 -30.70
N LEU A 241 -4.58 1.23 -29.52
CA LEU A 241 -3.13 1.26 -29.44
C LEU A 241 -2.56 0.40 -28.31
N GLU A 242 -2.49 -0.91 -28.53
CA GLU A 242 -1.53 -1.78 -27.82
C GLU A 242 -0.06 -1.33 -28.07
N ASN A 243 0.16 -0.52 -29.13
CA ASN A 243 1.49 -0.07 -29.60
C ASN A 243 1.91 1.36 -29.17
N VAL A 244 1.01 2.28 -28.79
CA VAL A 244 1.37 3.69 -28.40
C VAL A 244 1.50 3.87 -26.89
N ILE A 245 1.04 2.90 -26.09
CA ILE A 245 1.26 2.90 -24.64
C ILE A 245 2.77 2.95 -24.34
N GLU A 246 3.62 2.29 -25.12
CA GLU A 246 5.08 2.32 -24.89
C GLU A 246 5.69 3.72 -25.12
N GLU A 247 5.12 4.54 -25.99
CA GLU A 247 5.68 5.84 -26.39
C GLU A 247 5.29 6.98 -25.43
N LYS A 248 4.07 6.94 -24.85
CA LYS A 248 3.57 7.99 -23.94
C LYS A 248 4.19 7.96 -22.53
N TRP A 249 4.67 6.79 -22.11
CA TRP A 249 5.18 6.55 -20.75
C TRP A 249 6.54 7.20 -20.48
N GLY A 250 7.26 7.57 -21.55
CA GLY A 250 8.48 8.37 -21.46
C GLY A 250 8.26 9.89 -21.39
N SER A 251 7.01 10.39 -21.40
CA SER A 251 6.78 11.84 -21.41
C SER A 251 6.87 12.45 -20.00
N PHE A 252 7.87 13.32 -19.79
CA PHE A 252 8.08 14.07 -18.54
C PHE A 252 6.81 14.81 -18.03
N LYS A 253 5.96 15.24 -18.96
CA LYS A 253 4.70 15.95 -18.63
C LYS A 253 3.72 15.05 -17.85
N TYR A 254 3.59 13.79 -18.24
CA TYR A 254 2.68 12.84 -17.59
C TYR A 254 3.11 12.53 -16.16
N GLU A 255 4.39 12.21 -15.96
CA GLU A 255 4.93 11.90 -14.63
C GLU A 255 4.75 13.10 -13.69
N SER A 256 4.96 14.33 -14.18
CA SER A 256 4.74 15.55 -13.41
C SER A 256 3.27 15.73 -13.02
N GLU A 257 2.32 15.52 -13.93
CA GLU A 257 0.89 15.61 -13.62
C GLU A 257 0.46 14.54 -12.62
N ALA A 258 0.87 13.27 -12.81
CA ALA A 258 0.57 12.19 -11.88
C ALA A 258 1.10 12.49 -10.46
N LYS A 259 2.35 12.96 -10.34
CA LYS A 259 2.95 13.39 -9.07
C LYS A 259 2.19 14.53 -8.40
N MET A 260 1.74 15.51 -9.18
CA MET A 260 0.92 16.62 -8.66
C MET A 260 -0.40 16.09 -8.08
N TRP A 261 -1.10 15.22 -8.81
CA TRP A 261 -2.35 14.62 -8.34
C TRP A 261 -2.18 13.73 -7.11
N LEU A 262 -1.08 12.99 -7.03
CA LEU A 262 -0.72 12.20 -5.85
C LEU A 262 -0.46 13.07 -4.63
N THR A 263 0.24 14.18 -4.81
CA THR A 263 0.49 15.16 -3.76
C THR A 263 -0.82 15.79 -3.29
N ASP A 264 -1.66 16.24 -4.22
CA ASP A 264 -2.99 16.82 -3.96
C ASP A 264 -3.92 15.81 -3.26
N THR A 265 -3.88 14.52 -3.64
CA THR A 265 -4.65 13.46 -2.96
C THR A 265 -4.11 13.15 -1.58
N ARG A 266 -2.79 13.10 -1.39
CA ARG A 266 -2.19 12.88 -0.06
C ARG A 266 -2.55 14.01 0.90
N ILE A 267 -2.42 15.27 0.48
CA ILE A 267 -2.80 16.45 1.28
C ILE A 267 -4.29 16.39 1.61
N PHE A 268 -5.14 16.10 0.63
CA PHE A 268 -6.58 15.92 0.86
C PHE A 268 -6.88 14.86 1.92
N LEU A 269 -6.30 13.65 1.81
CA LEU A 269 -6.55 12.55 2.74
C LEU A 269 -6.00 12.85 4.14
N ASP A 270 -4.83 13.47 4.26
CA ASP A 270 -4.25 13.88 5.55
C ASP A 270 -5.16 14.89 6.27
N THR A 271 -5.67 15.88 5.54
CA THR A 271 -6.57 16.91 6.08
C THR A 271 -7.95 16.36 6.41
N VAL A 272 -8.48 15.45 5.59
CA VAL A 272 -9.80 14.83 5.80
C VAL A 272 -9.79 13.84 6.96
N LEU A 273 -8.66 13.16 7.20
CA LEU A 273 -8.52 12.18 8.28
C LEU A 273 -8.87 12.75 9.68
N ASP A 274 -8.71 14.05 9.88
CA ASP A 274 -9.07 14.74 11.13
C ASP A 274 -10.58 14.74 11.43
N CYS A 275 -11.41 14.62 10.39
CA CYS A 275 -12.86 14.62 10.50
C CYS A 275 -13.47 13.24 10.22
N LEU A 276 -12.69 12.28 9.70
CA LEU A 276 -13.23 10.97 9.34
C LEU A 276 -13.71 10.19 10.57
N PRO A 277 -14.98 9.70 10.55
CA PRO A 277 -15.47 8.81 11.58
C PRO A 277 -14.91 7.39 11.39
N GLY A 278 -15.11 6.56 12.41
CA GLY A 278 -14.81 5.12 12.34
C GLY A 278 -13.53 4.72 13.07
N PRO A 279 -13.44 3.44 13.48
CA PRO A 279 -12.30 2.95 14.25
C PRO A 279 -10.99 3.01 13.45
N THR A 280 -11.01 2.75 12.14
CA THR A 280 -9.80 2.86 11.32
C THR A 280 -9.29 4.29 11.25
N ALA A 281 -10.17 5.29 11.11
CA ALA A 281 -9.75 6.69 11.10
C ALA A 281 -9.14 7.11 12.45
N THR A 282 -9.70 6.65 13.56
CA THR A 282 -9.14 6.87 14.90
C THR A 282 -7.74 6.25 15.03
N LEU A 283 -7.58 5.01 14.56
CA LEU A 283 -6.28 4.33 14.59
C LEU A 283 -5.23 5.06 13.73
N LEU A 284 -5.60 5.49 12.53
CA LEU A 284 -4.70 6.26 11.66
C LEU A 284 -4.32 7.63 12.25
N ARG A 285 -5.25 8.30 12.95
CA ARG A 285 -4.95 9.53 13.72
C ARG A 285 -3.95 9.24 14.84
N LEU A 286 -4.14 8.14 15.55
CA LEU A 286 -3.22 7.70 16.60
C LEU A 286 -1.83 7.38 16.05
N GLU A 287 -1.72 6.59 14.97
CA GLU A 287 -0.46 6.28 14.30
C GLU A 287 0.27 7.57 13.88
N ARG A 288 -0.47 8.52 13.28
CA ARG A 288 0.08 9.82 12.89
C ARG A 288 0.69 10.56 14.08
N PHE A 289 0.00 10.56 15.23
CA PHE A 289 0.51 11.19 16.43
C PHE A 289 1.71 10.44 16.99
N ASN A 290 1.60 9.11 17.13
CA ASN A 290 2.68 8.26 17.61
C ASN A 290 4.00 8.47 16.86
N ASP A 291 3.91 8.56 15.53
CA ASP A 291 5.06 8.70 14.62
C ASP A 291 5.44 10.16 14.36
N TRP A 292 4.82 11.12 15.07
CA TRP A 292 5.01 12.54 14.81
C TRP A 292 6.46 12.98 15.04
N TYR A 293 7.08 12.52 16.12
CA TYR A 293 8.47 12.83 16.45
C TYR A 293 9.34 11.57 16.46
N LYS A 294 10.62 11.72 16.06
CA LYS A 294 11.63 10.67 16.24
C LYS A 294 11.77 10.34 17.73
N LYS A 295 12.10 9.08 18.05
CA LYS A 295 12.31 8.60 19.44
C LYS A 295 13.53 9.19 20.14
N ASP A 296 14.18 10.18 19.54
CA ASP A 296 15.34 10.84 20.09
C ASP A 296 14.92 12.16 20.79
N LYS A 297 15.88 12.82 21.44
CA LYS A 297 15.63 14.09 22.11
C LYS A 297 15.51 15.29 21.15
N THR A 298 15.59 15.06 19.84
CA THR A 298 15.79 16.14 18.87
C THR A 298 14.49 16.77 18.41
N TRP A 299 13.32 16.28 18.84
CA TRP A 299 12.00 16.76 18.39
C TRP A 299 11.89 16.86 16.87
N GLY A 300 12.70 16.09 16.14
CA GLY A 300 12.65 16.02 14.68
C GLY A 300 11.36 15.35 14.27
N SER A 301 10.58 16.02 13.43
CA SER A 301 9.30 15.51 12.93
C SER A 301 9.36 15.34 11.43
N ALA A 302 9.45 14.08 10.96
CA ALA A 302 9.37 13.79 9.52
C ALA A 302 8.03 14.26 8.94
N TYR A 303 6.96 14.15 9.73
CA TYR A 303 5.66 14.68 9.38
C TYR A 303 5.66 16.21 9.26
N GLY A 304 6.24 16.91 10.23
CA GLY A 304 6.37 18.37 10.22
C GLY A 304 7.23 18.87 9.05
N GLU A 305 8.33 18.19 8.74
CA GLU A 305 9.17 18.47 7.57
C GLU A 305 8.38 18.31 6.26
N GLN A 306 7.60 17.23 6.12
CA GLN A 306 6.73 17.02 4.95
C GLN A 306 5.66 18.11 4.85
N PHE A 307 5.01 18.47 5.97
CA PHE A 307 3.98 19.51 6.00
C PHE A 307 4.54 20.90 5.63
N VAL A 308 5.73 21.25 6.13
CA VAL A 308 6.41 22.49 5.75
C VAL A 308 6.79 22.48 4.27
N SER A 309 7.31 21.34 3.77
CA SER A 309 7.59 21.17 2.34
C SER A 309 6.33 21.35 1.49
N ASP A 310 5.19 20.84 1.94
CA ASP A 310 3.90 21.00 1.26
C ASP A 310 3.43 22.45 1.26
N LEU A 311 3.59 23.17 2.37
CA LEU A 311 3.26 24.59 2.46
C LEU A 311 4.12 25.45 1.54
N ILE A 312 5.40 25.10 1.36
CA ILE A 312 6.33 25.83 0.51
C ILE A 312 6.04 25.53 -0.97
N ASN A 313 5.93 24.24 -1.32
CA ASN A 313 5.91 23.79 -2.71
C ASN A 313 4.49 23.63 -3.29
N ASN A 314 3.48 23.45 -2.44
CA ASN A 314 2.10 23.13 -2.82
C ASN A 314 1.09 24.00 -2.04
N ARG A 315 1.45 25.25 -1.76
CA ARG A 315 0.67 26.17 -0.90
C ARG A 315 -0.80 26.24 -1.26
N GLU A 316 -1.10 26.41 -2.56
CA GLU A 316 -2.48 26.53 -3.06
C GLU A 316 -3.29 25.28 -2.72
N THR A 317 -2.70 24.09 -2.90
CA THR A 317 -3.33 22.81 -2.55
C THR A 317 -3.55 22.65 -1.05
N VAL A 318 -2.60 23.07 -0.21
CA VAL A 318 -2.78 23.03 1.25
C VAL A 318 -3.94 23.95 1.65
N LEU A 319 -3.94 25.21 1.21
CA LEU A 319 -4.97 26.19 1.57
C LEU A 319 -6.36 25.86 0.97
N LYS A 320 -6.40 25.13 -0.15
CA LYS A 320 -7.62 24.59 -0.74
C LYS A 320 -8.33 23.59 0.20
N TYR A 321 -7.58 22.82 0.99
CA TYR A 321 -8.13 21.79 1.87
C TYR A 321 -8.17 22.20 3.35
N ASP A 322 -7.25 23.07 3.78
CA ASP A 322 -7.20 23.62 5.13
C ASP A 322 -7.05 25.15 5.08
N PRO A 323 -8.15 25.87 4.74
CA PRO A 323 -8.15 27.33 4.77
C PRO A 323 -7.69 27.85 6.12
N ASP A 324 -6.81 28.84 6.11
CA ASP A 324 -6.21 29.46 7.31
C ASP A 324 -5.44 28.51 8.23
N LEU A 325 -5.15 27.29 7.77
CA LEU A 325 -4.43 26.25 8.50
C LEU A 325 -5.09 25.88 9.84
N ILE A 326 -6.42 25.98 9.91
CA ILE A 326 -7.20 25.74 11.12
C ILE A 326 -7.02 24.29 11.60
N ARG A 327 -7.12 23.32 10.69
CA ARG A 327 -6.98 21.90 11.01
C ARG A 327 -5.56 21.56 11.40
N ALA A 328 -4.56 22.09 10.71
CA ALA A 328 -3.16 21.90 11.09
C ALA A 328 -2.85 22.46 12.49
N ARG A 329 -3.34 23.66 12.83
CA ARG A 329 -3.22 24.23 14.18
C ARG A 329 -3.90 23.36 15.22
N TRP A 330 -5.13 22.96 14.93
CA TRP A 330 -5.93 22.11 15.81
C TRP A 330 -5.23 20.77 16.06
N ARG A 331 -4.73 20.12 15.01
CA ARG A 331 -3.97 18.87 15.06
C ARG A 331 -2.73 18.99 15.95
N HIS A 332 -1.98 20.08 15.82
CA HIS A 332 -0.82 20.35 16.66
C HIS A 332 -1.21 20.56 18.14
N VAL A 333 -2.26 21.32 18.43
CA VAL A 333 -2.77 21.50 19.80
C VAL A 333 -3.16 20.15 20.41
N TRP A 334 -3.89 19.31 19.66
CA TRP A 334 -4.30 17.99 20.13
C TRP A 334 -3.14 17.04 20.34
N LEU A 335 -2.15 17.03 19.45
CA LEU A 335 -0.92 16.26 19.65
C LEU A 335 -0.28 16.57 21.01
N ILE A 336 -0.12 17.85 21.35
CA ILE A 336 0.49 18.30 22.60
C ILE A 336 -0.39 17.94 23.81
N LEU A 337 -1.70 18.19 23.74
CA LEU A 337 -2.61 17.85 24.82
C LEU A 337 -2.68 16.33 25.07
N THR A 338 -2.81 15.54 24.01
CA THR A 338 -2.84 14.08 24.08
C THR A 338 -1.52 13.53 24.60
N HIS A 339 -0.38 14.07 24.15
CA HIS A 339 0.94 13.70 24.68
C HIS A 339 1.00 13.87 26.19
N HIS A 340 0.65 15.06 26.70
CA HIS A 340 0.69 15.29 28.14
C HIS A 340 -0.33 14.44 28.92
N THR A 341 -1.51 14.19 28.35
CA THR A 341 -2.57 13.38 28.95
C THR A 341 -2.15 11.91 29.06
N ILE A 342 -1.43 11.39 28.06
CA ILE A 342 -0.91 10.01 28.06
C ILE A 342 0.22 9.85 29.08
N TYR A 343 1.04 10.88 29.29
CA TYR A 343 2.21 10.79 30.16
C TYR A 343 1.91 11.02 31.64
N ALA A 344 1.00 11.95 31.96
CA ALA A 344 0.68 12.28 33.35
C ALA A 344 0.33 11.06 34.25
N PRO A 345 -0.44 10.06 33.79
CA PRO A 345 -0.76 8.87 34.58
C PRO A 345 0.42 7.89 34.73
N THR A 346 1.35 7.85 33.77
CA THR A 346 2.48 6.91 33.80
C THR A 346 3.47 7.20 34.93
N GLU A 347 3.56 8.47 35.35
CA GLU A 347 4.38 8.88 36.48
C GLU A 347 3.62 8.93 37.81
N ASP A 348 2.32 9.27 37.78
CA ASP A 348 1.45 9.30 38.95
C ASP A 348 0.00 8.98 38.54
N PRO A 349 -0.46 7.72 38.75
CA PRO A 349 -1.81 7.28 38.38
C PRO A 349 -2.95 8.06 39.07
N THR A 350 -2.67 8.74 40.19
CA THR A 350 -3.67 9.55 40.91
C THR A 350 -3.79 10.98 40.34
N SER A 351 -3.02 11.31 39.29
CA SER A 351 -2.74 12.70 38.93
C SER A 351 -3.53 13.28 37.77
N ILE A 352 -4.35 12.56 37.00
CA ILE A 352 -5.03 13.18 35.83
C ILE A 352 -5.84 14.41 36.25
N ASP A 353 -6.70 14.26 37.27
CA ASP A 353 -7.51 15.35 37.80
C ASP A 353 -6.66 16.45 38.45
N LYS A 354 -5.52 16.07 39.05
CA LYS A 354 -4.55 16.98 39.65
C LYS A 354 -3.73 17.72 38.59
N TYR A 355 -3.47 17.13 37.43
CA TYR A 355 -2.66 17.67 36.35
C TYR A 355 -3.40 18.83 35.66
N PHE A 356 -4.68 18.62 35.34
CA PHE A 356 -5.50 19.69 34.75
C PHE A 356 -5.76 20.84 35.74
N ARG A 357 -5.81 20.55 37.05
CA ARG A 357 -6.05 21.54 38.12
C ARG A 357 -4.77 22.15 38.73
N ALA A 358 -3.58 21.64 38.43
CA ALA A 358 -2.33 22.13 39.01
C ALA A 358 -1.93 23.49 38.41
N TRP A 359 -1.53 24.42 39.27
CA TRP A 359 -1.02 25.74 38.87
C TRP A 359 0.30 25.61 38.07
N LYS A 360 1.15 24.64 38.40
CA LYS A 360 2.37 24.33 37.64
C LYS A 360 2.23 22.96 36.97
N ARG A 361 1.86 22.97 35.69
CA ARG A 361 1.79 21.76 34.86
C ARG A 361 3.21 21.31 34.52
N LYS A 362 3.51 20.02 34.76
CA LYS A 362 4.77 19.42 34.32
C LYS A 362 4.71 19.28 32.80
N ILE A 363 5.64 19.93 32.10
CA ILE A 363 5.75 19.79 30.64
C ILE A 363 6.58 18.55 30.35
N TYR A 364 5.92 17.53 29.80
CA TYR A 364 6.58 16.35 29.26
C TYR A 364 7.38 16.73 28.01
N THR A 365 8.70 16.53 28.08
CA THR A 365 9.63 16.96 27.03
C THR A 365 10.25 15.82 26.24
N THR A 366 9.88 14.58 26.56
CA THR A 366 10.44 13.37 25.96
C THR A 366 9.38 12.64 25.17
N TRP A 367 9.69 12.32 23.92
CA TRP A 367 8.80 11.53 23.06
C TRP A 367 9.14 10.04 23.12
N ASN A 368 8.31 9.28 23.82
CA ASN A 368 8.28 7.82 23.79
C ASN A 368 6.97 7.33 23.14
N SER A 369 7.14 6.79 21.93
CA SER A 369 6.06 6.24 21.10
C SER A 369 5.43 4.98 21.72
N SER A 370 6.15 4.19 22.52
CA SER A 370 5.60 2.91 23.03
C SER A 370 4.36 3.12 23.92
N ILE A 371 4.33 4.23 24.64
CA ILE A 371 3.26 4.56 25.59
C ILE A 371 1.95 4.90 24.86
N TRP A 372 2.00 5.38 23.62
CA TRP A 372 0.80 5.80 22.89
C TRP A 372 -0.16 4.64 22.58
N PHE A 373 0.38 3.50 22.19
CA PHE A 373 -0.42 2.29 21.95
C PHE A 373 -0.82 1.59 23.26
N GLU A 374 0.00 1.69 24.31
CA GLU A 374 -0.33 1.12 25.63
C GLU A 374 -1.42 1.92 26.37
N ALA A 375 -1.45 3.24 26.19
CA ALA A 375 -2.38 4.14 26.88
C ALA A 375 -3.79 4.18 26.26
N ILE A 376 -3.97 3.59 25.08
CA ILE A 376 -5.26 3.55 24.39
C ILE A 376 -5.67 2.08 24.27
N PRO A 377 -6.45 1.55 25.24
CA PRO A 377 -6.91 0.17 25.17
C PRO A 377 -7.74 -0.06 23.90
N GLU A 378 -7.76 -1.30 23.41
CA GLU A 378 -8.57 -1.78 22.27
C GLU A 378 -10.10 -1.60 22.46
N THR A 379 -10.53 -0.89 23.50
CA THR A 379 -11.92 -0.67 23.87
C THR A 379 -12.49 0.63 23.25
N PRO A 380 -13.82 0.72 23.07
CA PRO A 380 -14.49 1.89 22.50
C PRO A 380 -14.37 3.17 23.34
N CYS A 381 -13.69 3.11 24.49
CA CYS A 381 -13.52 4.19 25.46
C CYS A 381 -12.07 4.70 25.55
N GLY A 382 -11.15 4.22 24.70
CA GLY A 382 -9.83 4.80 24.56
C GLY A 382 -9.92 6.29 24.21
N ILE A 383 -8.88 7.08 24.54
CA ILE A 383 -8.83 8.54 24.33
C ILE A 383 -9.41 8.87 22.96
N ASP A 384 -10.65 9.37 22.93
CA ASP A 384 -11.31 9.75 21.69
C ASP A 384 -10.58 11.01 21.23
N ILE A 385 -9.65 10.84 20.29
CA ILE A 385 -9.04 11.98 19.59
C ILE A 385 -10.21 12.66 18.91
N PRO A 386 -10.65 13.85 19.37
CA PRO A 386 -11.93 14.37 18.95
C PRO A 386 -11.94 14.63 17.45
N ARG A 387 -13.11 14.76 16.87
CA ARG A 387 -13.21 15.19 15.48
C ARG A 387 -12.98 16.69 15.42
N GLY A 388 -12.33 17.17 14.36
CA GLY A 388 -12.09 18.59 14.11
C GLY A 388 -13.34 19.46 13.89
N ASP A 389 -14.55 18.99 14.21
CA ASP A 389 -15.83 19.66 13.93
C ASP A 389 -16.16 20.77 14.95
N ILE A 390 -15.15 21.40 15.54
CA ILE A 390 -15.38 22.54 16.44
C ILE A 390 -15.61 23.77 15.56
N SER A 391 -16.86 24.24 15.53
CA SER A 391 -17.18 25.57 15.00
C SER A 391 -16.22 26.61 15.59
N PRO A 392 -15.61 27.49 14.78
CA PRO A 392 -14.63 28.49 15.23
C PRO A 392 -15.12 29.39 16.38
N ASP A 393 -16.43 29.48 16.58
CA ASP A 393 -17.06 30.46 17.48
C ASP A 393 -17.09 30.09 18.97
N ARG A 394 -16.64 28.91 19.43
CA ARG A 394 -16.95 28.48 20.82
C ARG A 394 -15.81 27.97 21.71
N SER A 395 -14.55 27.91 21.29
CA SER A 395 -13.51 27.29 22.14
C SER A 395 -12.21 28.08 22.34
N HIS A 396 -12.10 29.31 21.83
CA HIS A 396 -10.86 30.08 22.00
C HIS A 396 -10.65 30.67 23.41
N GLU A 397 -11.67 30.66 24.29
CA GLU A 397 -11.56 31.31 25.60
C GLU A 397 -10.94 30.45 26.71
N HIS A 398 -10.67 29.16 26.49
CA HIS A 398 -10.23 28.26 27.58
C HIS A 398 -8.88 27.58 27.39
N ILE A 399 -8.14 27.93 26.33
CA ILE A 399 -6.76 27.46 26.12
C ILE A 399 -5.86 28.67 25.87
N HIS A 400 -5.63 29.43 26.94
CA HIS A 400 -4.55 30.41 27.05
C HIS A 400 -3.79 30.19 28.36
#